data_AF-A0A7G1I2Z1-F1
#
_entry.id   AF-A0A7G1I2Z1-F1
#
_cell.length_a   1.000
_cell.length_b   1.000
_cell.length_c   1.000
_cell.angle_alpha   90.00
_cell.angle_beta   90.00
_cell.angle_gamma   90.00
#
_symmetry.space_group_name_H-M   'P 1'
#
loop_
_entity.id
_entity.type
_entity.pdbx_description
1 polymer ?
#
loop_
_entity_poly.entity_id
_entity_poly.type
_entity_poly.pdbx_seq_one_letter_code
_entity_poly.pdbx_strand_id
1 'polypeptide(L)' 'MAGGRAVGRVGTVVEHVDLGPVALALVKRGLPADTELMTGPDADIAAVIDAESVPPADEVGAGRLAVERLRRGVQ' A
#
# COMPACT_ATOMS: atom_id res chain seq x y z
N MET A 1 4.23 -9.87 4.94
CA MET A 1 4.81 -9.73 6.30
C MET A 1 6.11 -8.96 6.18
N ALA A 2 6.46 -8.18 7.20
CA ALA A 2 7.78 -7.53 7.32
C ALA A 2 8.40 -8.00 8.65
N GLY A 3 9.59 -8.60 8.59
CA GLY A 3 10.25 -9.16 9.79
C GLY A 3 9.37 -10.11 10.60
N GLY A 4 8.59 -10.98 9.94
CA GLY A 4 7.66 -11.91 10.59
C GLY A 4 6.34 -11.30 11.09
N ARG A 5 6.12 -9.99 10.90
CA ARG A 5 4.87 -9.32 11.30
C ARG A 5 3.92 -9.11 10.13
N ALA A 6 2.62 -9.37 10.34
CA ALA A 6 1.58 -8.95 9.41
C ALA A 6 1.49 -7.41 9.31
N VAL A 7 1.62 -6.90 8.09
CA VAL A 7 1.61 -5.45 7.76
C VAL A 7 0.58 -5.08 6.69
N GLY A 8 -0.17 -6.06 6.17
CA GLY A 8 -1.10 -5.86 5.08
C GLY A 8 -1.64 -7.17 4.53
N ARG A 9 -2.31 -7.09 3.40
CA ARG A 9 -2.77 -8.25 2.61
C ARG A 9 -2.57 -8.00 1.12
N VAL A 10 -2.27 -9.07 0.39
CA VAL A 10 -2.33 -9.11 -1.06
C VAL A 10 -3.79 -9.26 -1.49
N GLY A 11 -4.16 -8.57 -2.56
CA GLY A 11 -5.47 -8.64 -3.20
C GLY A 11 -5.36 -9.33 -4.54
N THR A 12 -5.73 -8.61 -5.60
CA THR A 12 -5.68 -9.13 -6.97
C THR A 12 -4.23 -9.30 -7.44
N VAL A 13 -3.93 -10.44 -8.04
CA VAL A 13 -2.64 -10.75 -8.66
C VAL A 13 -2.86 -10.97 -10.15
N VAL A 14 -1.95 -10.44 -10.97
CA VAL A 14 -1.96 -10.57 -12.43
C VAL A 14 -0.56 -10.87 -12.94
N GLU A 15 -0.46 -11.53 -14.09
CA GLU A 15 0.80 -11.75 -14.79
C GLU A 15 1.05 -10.59 -15.76
N HIS A 16 2.03 -9.75 -15.46
CA HIS A 16 2.48 -8.69 -16.35
C HIS A 16 3.49 -9.24 -17.36
N VAL A 17 3.34 -8.90 -18.64
CA VAL A 17 4.18 -9.45 -19.73
C VAL A 17 5.68 -9.20 -19.52
N ASP A 18 6.06 -8.03 -19.03
CA ASP A 18 7.48 -7.68 -18.82
C ASP A 18 7.99 -7.91 -17.39
N LEU A 19 7.13 -7.78 -16.38
CA LEU A 19 7.53 -7.74 -14.96
C LEU A 19 7.23 -9.05 -14.24
N GLY A 20 6.52 -9.97 -14.89
CA GLY A 20 6.01 -11.17 -14.27
C GLY A 20 4.86 -10.89 -13.30
N PRO A 21 4.77 -11.61 -12.16
CA PRO A 21 3.67 -11.45 -11.21
C PRO A 21 3.63 -10.04 -10.57
N VAL A 22 2.51 -9.35 -10.73
CA VAL A 22 2.23 -8.04 -10.10
C VAL A 22 0.94 -8.13 -9.31
N ALA A 23 0.89 -7.50 -8.14
CA ALA A 23 -0.26 -7.56 -7.25
C ALA A 23 -0.68 -6.19 -6.72
N LEU A 24 -1.99 -6.04 -6.51
CA LEU A 24 -2.54 -4.97 -5.68
C LEU A 24 -2.50 -5.42 -4.22
N ALA A 25 -2.14 -4.52 -3.31
CA ALA A 25 -2.08 -4.82 -1.89
C ALA A 25 -2.59 -3.66 -1.04
N LEU A 26 -3.12 -3.99 0.14
CA LEU A 26 -3.40 -3.02 1.19
C LEU A 26 -2.37 -3.22 2.29
N VAL A 27 -1.56 -2.20 2.56
CA VAL A 27 -0.53 -2.21 3.60
C VAL A 27 -0.73 -1.08 4.60
N LYS A 28 -0.09 -1.18 5.76
CA LYS A 28 -0.05 -0.09 6.75
C LYS A 28 0.56 1.16 6.12
N ARG A 29 -0.07 2.31 6.33
CA ARG A 29 0.36 3.60 5.73
C ARG A 29 1.80 4.01 6.06
N GLY A 30 2.29 3.67 7.26
CA GLY A 30 3.65 4.03 7.69
C GLY A 30 4.73 3.04 7.28
N LEU A 31 4.44 2.09 6.38
CA LEU A 31 5.40 1.11 5.89
C LEU A 31 6.26 1.75 4.79
N PRO A 32 7.60 1.85 4.96
CA PRO A 32 8.49 2.31 3.89
C PRO A 32 8.40 1.42 2.64
N ALA A 33 8.48 2.01 1.44
CA ALA A 33 8.37 1.27 0.19
C ALA A 33 9.54 0.29 -0.05
N ASP A 34 10.72 0.58 0.52
CA ASP A 34 11.91 -0.26 0.48
C ASP A 34 11.91 -1.37 1.54
N THR A 35 10.82 -1.54 2.31
CA THR A 35 10.72 -2.62 3.28
C THR A 35 10.70 -3.97 2.59
N GLU A 36 11.55 -4.91 3.03
CA GLU A 36 11.51 -6.30 2.58
C GLU A 36 10.19 -6.98 3.00
N LEU A 37 9.49 -7.59 2.04
CA LEU A 37 8.21 -8.25 2.28
C LEU A 37 8.21 -9.72 1.87
N MET A 38 7.53 -10.51 2.69
CA MET A 38 7.21 -11.91 2.44
C MET A 38 5.70 -12.10 2.30
N THR A 39 5.26 -12.85 1.31
CA THR A 39 3.85 -13.09 0.96
C THR A 39 3.61 -14.57 0.69
N GLY A 40 2.38 -14.95 0.37
CA GLY A 40 1.97 -16.35 0.26
C GLY A 40 1.44 -16.92 1.59
N PRO A 41 0.78 -18.09 1.54
CA PRO A 41 0.19 -18.74 2.72
C PRO A 41 1.24 -19.05 3.79
N ASP A 42 2.46 -19.41 3.38
CA ASP A 42 3.56 -19.79 4.26
C ASP A 42 4.67 -18.72 4.34
N ALA A 43 4.40 -17.51 3.83
CA ALA A 43 5.36 -16.39 3.77
C ALA A 43 6.67 -16.74 3.05
N ASP A 44 6.57 -17.51 1.96
CA ASP A 44 7.65 -18.06 1.16
C ASP A 44 7.95 -17.25 -0.12
N ILE A 45 7.07 -16.31 -0.48
CA ILE A 45 7.19 -15.54 -1.73
C ILE A 45 7.66 -14.12 -1.44
N ALA A 46 8.82 -13.75 -1.96
CA ALA A 46 9.34 -12.39 -1.88
C ALA A 46 8.50 -11.40 -2.68
N ALA A 47 8.26 -10.23 -2.10
CA ALA A 47 7.57 -9.13 -2.74
C ALA A 47 8.27 -7.80 -2.41
N VAL A 48 8.16 -6.86 -3.33
CA VAL A 48 8.66 -5.48 -3.17
C VAL A 48 7.53 -4.51 -3.50
N ILE A 49 7.55 -3.32 -2.88
CA ILE A 49 6.60 -2.26 -3.22
C ILE A 49 7.24 -1.41 -4.33
N ASP A 50 6.50 -1.19 -5.42
CA ASP A 50 6.86 -0.17 -6.38
C ASP A 50 6.63 1.22 -5.77
N ALA A 51 7.72 1.96 -5.55
CA ALA A 51 7.68 3.27 -4.90
C ALA A 51 6.88 4.31 -5.70
N GLU A 52 6.83 4.20 -7.03
CA GLU A 52 6.04 5.11 -7.87
C GLU A 52 4.53 4.91 -7.72
N SER A 53 4.11 3.75 -7.22
CA SER A 53 2.70 3.44 -6.95
C SER A 53 2.19 3.98 -5.60
N VAL A 54 3.08 4.47 -4.73
CA VAL A 54 2.73 4.86 -3.36
C VAL A 54 2.33 6.34 -3.32
N PRO A 55 1.13 6.68 -2.80
CA PRO A 55 0.74 8.07 -2.60
C PRO A 55 1.67 8.78 -1.60
N PRO A 56 1.90 10.09 -1.76
CA PRO A 56 2.74 10.85 -0.83
C PRO A 56 2.23 10.77 0.61
N ALA A 57 3.16 10.59 1.55
CA ALA A 57 2.83 10.39 2.96
C ALA A 57 2.32 11.66 3.66
N ASP A 58 2.70 12.84 3.14
CA ASP A 58 2.45 14.17 3.70
C ASP A 58 1.11 14.79 3.27
N GLU A 59 0.34 14.12 2.42
CA GLU A 59 -0.97 14.61 2.02
C GLU A 59 -2.00 14.53 3.16
N VAL A 60 -2.78 15.61 3.29
CA VAL A 60 -3.98 15.66 4.12
C VAL A 60 -4.96 14.62 3.59
N GLY A 61 -5.23 13.58 4.39
CA GLY A 61 -6.14 12.52 3.97
C GLY A 61 -7.49 13.07 3.54
N ALA A 62 -8.04 12.53 2.44
CA ALA A 62 -9.27 13.02 1.82
C ALA A 62 -10.43 13.19 2.82
N GLY A 63 -10.54 12.31 3.82
CA GLY A 63 -11.53 12.43 4.89
C GLY A 63 -11.31 13.64 5.80
N ARG A 64 -10.06 13.94 6.18
CA ARG A 64 -9.75 15.16 6.95
C ARG A 64 -10.06 16.41 6.13
N LEU A 65 -9.67 16.42 4.86
CA LEU A 65 -9.96 17.53 3.95
C LEU A 65 -11.47 17.74 3.77
N ALA A 66 -12.24 16.66 3.63
CA ALA A 66 -13.70 16.71 3.56
C ALA A 66 -14.33 17.28 4.84
N VAL A 67 -13.85 16.85 6.02
CA VAL A 67 -14.31 17.37 7.33
C VAL A 67 -13.99 18.86 7.47
N GLU A 68 -12.80 19.30 7.06
CA GLU A 68 -12.44 20.72 7.09
C GLU A 68 -13.31 21.57 6.16
N ARG A 69 -13.59 21.09 4.94
CA ARG A 69 -14.52 21.74 4.00
C ARG A 69 -15.92 21.86 4.59
N LEU A 70 -16.44 20.79 5.19
CA LEU A 70 -17.76 20.80 5.85
C LEU A 70 -17.80 21.82 6.99
N ARG A 71 -16.76 21.89 7.82
CA ARG A 71 -16.67 22.85 8.95
C ARG A 71 -16.55 24.30 8.49
N ARG A 72 -15.94 24.56 7.34
CA ARG A 72 -15.77 25.90 6.77
C ARG A 72 -17.02 26.41 6.03
N GLY A 73 -18.01 25.55 5.80
CA GLY A 73 -19.21 25.87 5.00
C GLY A 73 -18.89 25.87 3.50
N VAL A 74 -19.82 25.38 2.68
CA VAL A 74 -19.73 25.51 1.22
C VAL A 74 -19.90 26.99 0.90
N GLN A 75 -18.84 27.64 0.41
CA GLN A 75 -18.99 28.84 -0.42
C GLN A 75 -19.14 28.41 -1.87
#